data_AF-A0A2P4TDR7-F1
#
_entry.id   AF-A0A2P4TDR7-F1
#
_cell.length_a   1.000
_cell.length_b   1.000
_cell.length_c   1.000
_cell.angle_alpha   90.00
_cell.angle_beta   90.00
_cell.angle_gamma   90.00
#
_symmetry.space_group_name_H-M   'P 1'
#
loop_
_entity.id
_entity.type
_entity.pdbx_description
1 polymer ?
#
loop_
_entity_poly.entity_id
_entity_poly.type
_entity_poly.pdbx_seq_one_letter_code
_entity_poly.pdbx_strand_id
1 'polypeptide(L)'
;GFQVLCDLHDGFSGVGAKVTELLHDEYSRKGILTWGLTPVTHNMGDSQKNFYRVLNAALGIAHLSAHSSLFCPLSLSGSLGIKPQPPIEFPYVNYDASLNYHSSAVLAAALDTLTVPYRLCSSQGSMMHLAEMLSFSGRKSSPVLRTLLSDLCRDLQKLGTRRCASFFAAGVEEDDFHEALQDLRTLSQCYEMGFEADDSEDESDSD
;
A
#
# COMPACT_ATOMS: atom_id res chain seq x y z
N GLY A 1 4.89 -18.57 5.97
CA GLY A 1 4.09 -17.38 6.27
C GLY A 1 2.87 -17.40 5.38
N PHE A 2 2.21 -16.26 5.22
CA PHE A 2 1.10 -16.10 4.30
C PHE A 2 1.41 -15.01 3.30
N GLN A 3 1.00 -15.22 2.06
CA GLN A 3 1.00 -14.18 1.03
C GLN A 3 -0.45 -13.85 0.71
N VAL A 4 -0.86 -12.60 0.94
CA VAL A 4 -2.23 -12.13 0.70
C VAL A 4 -2.19 -11.17 -0.47
N LEU A 5 -2.94 -11.47 -1.53
CA LEU A 5 -3.17 -10.57 -2.65
C LEU A 5 -4.62 -10.11 -2.56
N CYS A 6 -4.83 -8.80 -2.50
CA CYS A 6 -6.16 -8.24 -2.26
C CYS A 6 -6.39 -7.02 -3.14
N ASP A 7 -7.55 -6.95 -3.78
CA ASP A 7 -7.98 -5.76 -4.50
C ASP A 7 -8.35 -4.63 -3.52
N LEU A 8 -7.75 -3.45 -3.70
CA LEU A 8 -7.99 -2.29 -2.84
C LEU A 8 -9.14 -1.41 -3.32
N HIS A 9 -9.57 -1.56 -4.57
CA HIS A 9 -10.39 -0.57 -5.27
C HIS A 9 -11.90 -0.77 -5.10
N ASP A 10 -12.33 -1.90 -4.53
CA ASP A 10 -13.73 -2.25 -4.33
C ASP A 10 -13.98 -2.81 -2.91
N GLY A 11 -15.19 -3.28 -2.63
CA GLY A 11 -15.57 -3.77 -1.31
C GLY A 11 -14.85 -5.05 -0.88
N PHE A 12 -14.15 -5.76 -1.78
CA PHE A 12 -13.35 -6.92 -1.38
C PHE A 12 -12.12 -6.51 -0.58
N SER A 13 -11.72 -5.23 -0.61
CA SER A 13 -10.65 -4.72 0.24
C SER A 13 -10.94 -4.94 1.74
N GLY A 14 -12.19 -4.74 2.16
CA GLY A 14 -12.65 -4.98 3.53
C GLY A 14 -12.67 -6.47 3.89
N VAL A 15 -13.05 -7.34 2.95
CA VAL A 15 -13.01 -8.79 3.15
C VAL A 15 -11.57 -9.26 3.32
N GLY A 16 -10.66 -8.82 2.45
CA GLY A 16 -9.24 -9.14 2.56
C GLY A 16 -8.61 -8.59 3.84
N ALA A 17 -9.01 -7.39 4.27
CA ALA A 17 -8.60 -6.84 5.57
C ALA A 17 -9.02 -7.75 6.73
N LYS A 18 -10.29 -8.18 6.76
CA LYS A 18 -10.77 -9.07 7.82
C LYS A 18 -10.11 -10.44 7.80
N VAL A 19 -9.87 -11.02 6.62
CA VAL A 19 -9.12 -12.29 6.50
C VAL A 19 -7.69 -12.12 7.03
N THR A 20 -7.05 -11.00 6.75
CA THR A 20 -5.68 -10.71 7.20
C THR A 20 -5.62 -10.54 8.72
N GLU A 21 -6.61 -9.86 9.31
CA GLU A 21 -6.78 -9.77 10.77
C GLU A 21 -6.91 -11.15 11.41
N LEU A 22 -7.79 -12.02 10.89
CA LEU A 22 -7.96 -13.38 11.40
C LEU A 22 -6.66 -14.20 11.30
N LEU A 23 -5.92 -14.08 10.19
CA LEU A 23 -4.61 -14.71 10.03
C LEU A 23 -3.60 -14.18 11.05
N HIS A 24 -3.64 -12.88 11.34
CA HIS A 24 -2.77 -12.26 12.34
C HIS A 24 -3.08 -12.80 13.76
N ASP A 25 -4.35 -12.87 14.13
CA ASP A 25 -4.78 -13.34 15.45
C ASP A 25 -4.38 -14.81 15.71
N GLU A 26 -4.58 -15.68 14.72
CA GLU A 26 -4.30 -17.11 14.86
C GLU A 26 -2.81 -17.45 14.63
N TYR A 27 -2.12 -16.69 13.75
CA TYR A 27 -0.76 -17.00 13.30
C TYR A 27 0.22 -15.83 13.43
N SER A 28 0.12 -15.01 14.48
CA SER A 28 0.95 -13.81 14.73
C SER A 28 2.47 -14.00 14.61
N ARG A 29 2.98 -15.22 14.87
CA ARG A 29 4.41 -15.56 14.72
C ARG A 29 4.83 -15.92 13.28
N LYS A 30 3.92 -15.91 12.31
CA LYS A 30 4.21 -16.18 10.90
C LYS A 30 4.27 -14.86 10.15
N GLY A 31 5.26 -14.70 9.27
CA GLY A 31 5.32 -13.53 8.40
C GLY A 31 4.12 -13.46 7.45
N ILE A 32 3.40 -12.34 7.46
CA ILE A 32 2.26 -12.05 6.58
C ILE A 32 2.71 -10.95 5.60
N LEU A 33 2.78 -11.29 4.32
CA LEU A 33 3.14 -10.38 3.23
C LEU A 33 1.88 -10.06 2.43
N THR A 34 1.45 -8.80 2.48
CA THR A 34 0.20 -8.36 1.85
C THR A 34 0.48 -7.41 0.71
N TRP A 35 -0.08 -7.73 -0.45
CA TRP A 35 0.06 -6.99 -1.70
C TRP A 35 -1.31 -6.44 -2.09
N GLY A 36 -1.48 -5.14 -1.94
CA GLY A 36 -2.75 -4.47 -2.25
C GLY A 36 -2.78 -4.04 -3.72
N LEU A 37 -3.67 -4.61 -4.53
CA LEU A 37 -3.72 -4.40 -5.98
C LEU A 37 -4.72 -3.29 -6.33
N THR A 38 -4.34 -2.42 -7.26
CA THR A 38 -5.24 -1.41 -7.83
C THR A 38 -5.13 -1.40 -9.35
N PRO A 39 -6.25 -1.39 -10.11
CA PRO A 39 -6.21 -1.32 -11.56
C PRO A 39 -5.69 0.02 -12.04
N VAL A 40 -5.01 0.00 -13.19
CA VAL A 40 -4.37 1.18 -13.80
C VAL A 40 -5.42 2.17 -14.30
N THR A 41 -6.41 1.64 -15.00
CA THR A 41 -7.51 2.41 -15.57
C THR A 41 -8.78 2.15 -14.79
N HIS A 42 -9.56 3.20 -14.58
CA HIS A 42 -10.90 3.12 -14.00
C HIS A 42 -11.83 4.02 -14.81
N ASN A 43 -13.10 3.64 -14.91
CA ASN A 43 -14.09 4.39 -15.68
C ASN A 43 -14.26 5.80 -15.11
N MET A 44 -13.72 6.79 -15.83
CA MET A 44 -13.69 8.23 -15.49
C MET A 44 -15.08 8.87 -15.39
N GLY A 45 -16.11 8.24 -15.97
CA GLY A 45 -17.44 8.83 -16.11
C GLY A 45 -18.26 8.89 -14.82
N ASP A 46 -17.85 8.19 -13.76
CA ASP A 46 -18.66 8.05 -12.54
C ASP A 46 -17.91 8.56 -11.29
N SER A 47 -18.17 9.82 -10.96
CA SER A 47 -17.58 10.51 -9.79
C SER A 47 -17.90 9.79 -8.47
N GLN A 48 -19.06 9.14 -8.36
CA GLN A 48 -19.42 8.38 -7.16
C GLN A 48 -18.60 7.10 -7.04
N LYS A 49 -18.38 6.36 -8.14
CA LYS A 49 -17.51 5.18 -8.12
C LYS A 49 -16.06 5.53 -7.78
N ASN A 50 -15.56 6.67 -8.27
CA ASN A 50 -14.23 7.12 -7.92
C ASN A 50 -14.12 7.45 -6.42
N PHE A 51 -15.16 8.03 -5.83
CA PHE A 51 -15.21 8.26 -4.39
C PHE A 51 -15.12 6.96 -3.58
N TYR A 52 -15.98 5.97 -3.87
CA TYR A 52 -15.95 4.68 -3.17
C TYR A 52 -14.63 3.94 -3.35
N ARG A 53 -14.02 4.03 -4.53
CA ARG A 53 -12.70 3.46 -4.80
C ARG A 53 -11.63 3.99 -3.85
N VAL A 54 -11.55 5.31 -3.71
CA VAL A 54 -10.56 5.98 -2.85
C VAL A 54 -10.79 5.60 -1.39
N LEU A 55 -12.06 5.52 -0.97
CA LEU A 55 -12.45 5.15 0.38
C LEU A 55 -12.11 3.68 0.70
N ASN A 56 -12.50 2.76 -0.17
CA ASN A 56 -12.17 1.34 -0.08
C ASN A 56 -10.66 1.11 -0.05
N ALA A 57 -9.91 1.86 -0.85
CA ALA A 57 -8.45 1.76 -0.89
C ALA A 57 -7.83 2.25 0.43
N ALA A 58 -8.32 3.36 0.98
CA ALA A 58 -7.80 3.91 2.22
C ALA A 58 -8.06 3.00 3.42
N LEU A 59 -9.31 2.56 3.60
CA LEU A 59 -9.69 1.63 4.67
C LEU A 59 -8.96 0.29 4.51
N GLY A 60 -8.92 -0.24 3.29
CA GLY A 60 -8.19 -1.46 2.97
C GLY A 60 -6.70 -1.33 3.31
N ILE A 61 -6.04 -0.25 2.90
CA ILE A 61 -4.62 0.00 3.22
C ILE A 61 -4.40 0.07 4.73
N ALA A 62 -5.22 0.84 5.46
CA ALA A 62 -5.08 1.00 6.90
C ALA A 62 -5.15 -0.36 7.61
N HIS A 63 -6.25 -1.09 7.44
CA HIS A 63 -6.45 -2.38 8.11
C HIS A 63 -5.48 -3.47 7.63
N LEU A 64 -5.18 -3.56 6.33
CA LEU A 64 -4.21 -4.54 5.83
C LEU A 64 -2.81 -4.24 6.39
N SER A 65 -2.42 -2.97 6.48
CA SER A 65 -1.10 -2.58 6.98
C SER A 65 -0.93 -2.86 8.48
N ALA A 66 -1.99 -2.69 9.27
CA ALA A 66 -1.97 -2.94 10.71
C ALA A 66 -1.76 -4.43 11.05
N HIS A 67 -2.33 -5.33 10.26
CA HIS A 67 -2.30 -6.78 10.52
C HIS A 67 -1.22 -7.54 9.74
N SER A 68 -0.43 -6.86 8.90
CA SER A 68 0.60 -7.50 8.06
C SER A 68 2.02 -7.20 8.56
N SER A 69 2.92 -8.17 8.44
CA SER A 69 4.36 -7.94 8.66
C SER A 69 4.94 -7.00 7.61
N LEU A 70 4.46 -7.10 6.37
CA LEU A 70 4.75 -6.17 5.29
C LEU A 70 3.46 -5.92 4.50
N PHE A 71 3.17 -4.65 4.28
CA PHE A 71 2.14 -4.22 3.34
C PHE A 71 2.80 -3.40 2.25
N CYS A 72 2.45 -3.68 1.00
CA CYS A 72 2.89 -2.90 -0.15
C CYS A 72 1.74 -2.80 -1.16
N PRO A 73 1.22 -1.59 -1.46
CA PRO A 73 0.28 -1.43 -2.55
C PRO A 73 1.03 -1.50 -3.89
N LEU A 74 0.46 -2.25 -4.83
CA LEU A 74 0.95 -2.45 -6.18
C LEU A 74 -0.06 -1.89 -7.18
N SER A 75 0.42 -0.99 -8.01
CA SER A 75 -0.33 -0.41 -9.12
C SER A 75 0.64 0.08 -10.18
N LEU A 76 0.19 0.15 -11.43
CA LEU A 76 0.86 0.94 -12.46
C LEU A 76 0.13 2.27 -12.73
N SER A 77 -0.88 2.61 -11.92
CA SER A 77 -1.44 3.95 -11.89
C SER A 77 -0.45 4.91 -11.21
N GLY A 78 -0.27 6.11 -11.76
CA GLY A 78 0.54 7.15 -11.10
C GLY A 78 -0.07 7.72 -9.82
N SER A 79 -1.27 7.28 -9.43
CA SER A 79 -2.02 7.81 -8.28
C SER A 79 -2.99 6.77 -7.71
N LEU A 80 -3.11 6.75 -6.38
CA LEU A 80 -4.19 6.07 -5.64
C LEU A 80 -5.35 7.02 -5.29
N GLY A 81 -5.15 8.33 -5.46
CA GLY A 81 -6.12 9.36 -5.07
C GLY A 81 -7.26 9.57 -6.06
N ILE A 82 -8.05 10.61 -5.83
CA ILE A 82 -9.24 10.97 -6.63
C ILE A 82 -8.82 11.37 -8.03
N LYS A 83 -7.71 12.11 -8.14
CA LYS A 83 -7.22 12.57 -9.44
C LYS A 83 -6.44 11.43 -10.11
N PRO A 84 -6.93 10.94 -11.26
CA PRO A 84 -6.19 9.97 -12.04
C PRO A 84 -4.95 10.64 -12.63
N GLN A 85 -3.86 9.88 -12.63
CA GLN A 85 -2.63 10.24 -13.31
C GLN A 85 -2.40 9.27 -14.47
N PRO A 86 -1.60 9.66 -15.49
CA PRO A 86 -1.25 8.74 -16.55
C PRO A 86 -0.62 7.47 -15.99
N PRO A 87 -0.81 6.32 -16.66
CA PRO A 87 -0.10 5.09 -16.34
C PRO A 87 1.42 5.29 -16.33
N ILE A 88 2.12 4.53 -15.49
CA ILE A 88 3.59 4.54 -15.45
C ILE A 88 4.12 3.97 -16.77
N GLU A 89 4.95 4.72 -17.49
CA GLU A 89 5.61 4.23 -18.70
C GLU A 89 6.98 3.64 -18.37
N PHE A 90 7.32 2.53 -19.02
CA PHE A 90 8.61 1.87 -18.87
C PHE A 90 9.39 1.99 -20.19
N PRO A 91 10.68 2.42 -20.16
CA PRO A 91 11.45 2.64 -21.39
C PRO A 91 11.60 1.40 -22.29
N TYR A 92 11.54 0.20 -21.69
CA TYR A 92 11.84 -1.06 -22.36
C TYR A 92 10.68 -2.07 -22.32
N VAL A 93 9.50 -1.69 -21.83
CA VAL A 93 8.33 -2.58 -21.74
C VAL A 93 7.16 -1.94 -22.46
N ASN A 94 6.74 -2.58 -23.55
CA ASN A 94 5.52 -2.19 -24.27
C ASN A 94 4.32 -2.90 -23.63
N TYR A 95 3.47 -2.13 -22.95
CA TYR A 95 2.25 -2.66 -22.34
C TYR A 95 1.09 -1.70 -22.59
N ASP A 96 -0.11 -2.26 -22.78
CA ASP A 96 -1.33 -1.47 -22.93
C ASP A 96 -2.03 -1.35 -21.58
N ALA A 97 -2.10 -0.13 -21.04
CA ALA A 97 -2.72 0.16 -19.75
C ALA A 97 -4.25 0.00 -19.74
N SER A 98 -4.90 -0.07 -20.90
CA SER A 98 -6.34 -0.36 -21.01
C SER A 98 -6.65 -1.85 -20.75
N LEU A 99 -5.64 -2.71 -20.86
CA LEU A 99 -5.75 -4.15 -20.70
C LEU A 99 -5.18 -4.57 -19.35
N ASN A 100 -6.06 -4.90 -18.39
CA ASN A 100 -5.64 -5.27 -17.05
C ASN A 100 -4.66 -6.45 -17.00
N TYR A 101 -4.73 -7.40 -17.94
CA TYR A 101 -3.80 -8.52 -17.96
C TYR A 101 -2.35 -8.11 -18.29
N HIS A 102 -2.15 -7.01 -19.05
CA HIS A 102 -0.81 -6.47 -19.30
C HIS A 102 -0.22 -5.88 -18.03
N SER A 103 -0.98 -5.05 -17.33
CA SER A 103 -0.52 -4.44 -16.08
C SER A 103 -0.29 -5.50 -15.00
N SER A 104 -1.19 -6.48 -14.87
CA SER A 104 -1.01 -7.63 -13.99
C SER A 104 0.24 -8.44 -14.33
N ALA A 105 0.58 -8.63 -15.60
CA ALA A 105 1.79 -9.37 -15.99
C ALA A 105 3.07 -8.66 -15.51
N VAL A 106 3.13 -7.33 -15.61
CA VAL A 106 4.26 -6.53 -15.11
C VAL A 106 4.36 -6.64 -13.58
N LEU A 107 3.24 -6.48 -12.87
CA LEU A 107 3.20 -6.62 -11.41
C LEU A 107 3.56 -8.04 -10.95
N ALA A 108 3.12 -9.07 -11.68
CA ALA A 108 3.44 -10.45 -11.39
C ALA A 108 4.93 -10.75 -11.59
N ALA A 109 5.57 -10.20 -12.63
CA ALA A 109 7.02 -10.33 -12.83
C ALA A 109 7.82 -9.66 -11.70
N ALA A 110 7.37 -8.48 -11.24
CA ALA A 110 7.95 -7.80 -10.08
C ALA A 110 7.80 -8.64 -8.80
N LEU A 111 6.60 -9.19 -8.54
CA LEU A 111 6.35 -10.09 -7.42
C LEU A 111 7.18 -11.38 -7.50
N ASP A 112 7.28 -12.01 -8.67
CA ASP A 112 8.09 -13.21 -8.85
C ASP A 112 9.53 -12.96 -8.40
N THR A 113 10.10 -11.80 -8.78
CA THR A 113 11.44 -11.37 -8.38
C THR A 113 11.54 -11.05 -6.89
N LEU A 114 10.61 -10.26 -6.34
CA LEU A 114 10.61 -9.86 -4.92
C LEU A 114 10.47 -11.05 -3.98
N THR A 115 9.81 -12.12 -4.43
CA THR A 115 9.54 -13.30 -3.61
C THR A 115 10.59 -14.40 -3.75
N VAL A 116 11.57 -14.24 -4.63
CA VAL A 116 12.71 -15.17 -4.80
C VAL A 116 13.38 -15.57 -3.47
N PRO A 117 13.69 -14.64 -2.52
CA PRO A 117 14.49 -14.96 -1.33
C PRO A 117 13.90 -16.00 -0.38
N TYR A 118 12.59 -16.26 -0.47
CA TYR A 118 11.93 -17.30 0.33
C TYR A 118 11.39 -18.48 -0.50
N ARG A 119 11.59 -18.46 -1.83
CA ARG A 119 11.20 -19.55 -2.75
C ARG A 119 12.36 -20.45 -3.15
N LEU A 120 13.59 -19.93 -3.25
CA LEU A 120 14.75 -20.72 -3.67
C LEU A 120 15.38 -21.48 -2.50
N CYS A 121 15.71 -22.75 -2.68
CA CYS A 121 16.42 -23.54 -1.65
C CYS A 121 17.80 -22.97 -1.26
N SER A 122 18.44 -22.23 -2.18
CA SER A 122 19.72 -21.54 -1.94
C SER A 122 19.58 -20.29 -1.08
N SER A 123 18.36 -19.76 -0.92
CA SER A 123 18.05 -18.59 -0.10
C SER A 123 17.06 -19.00 0.99
N GLN A 124 17.52 -19.16 2.22
CA GLN A 124 16.69 -19.66 3.34
C GLN A 124 15.95 -18.56 4.09
N GLY A 125 15.69 -17.41 3.45
CA GLY A 125 14.97 -16.31 4.08
C GLY A 125 13.53 -16.72 4.38
N SER A 126 13.08 -16.54 5.63
CA SER A 126 11.64 -16.65 5.91
C SER A 126 10.90 -15.43 5.36
N MET A 127 9.59 -15.54 5.10
CA MET A 127 8.77 -14.37 4.75
C MET A 127 8.84 -13.25 5.79
N MET A 128 9.00 -13.61 7.07
CA MET A 128 9.19 -12.63 8.16
C MET A 128 10.54 -11.91 8.01
N HIS A 129 11.60 -12.66 7.71
CA HIS A 129 12.91 -12.07 7.46
C HIS A 129 12.90 -11.12 6.26
N LEU A 130 12.17 -11.45 5.19
CA LEU A 130 11.97 -10.54 4.06
C LEU A 130 11.22 -9.27 4.47
N ALA A 131 10.19 -9.37 5.31
CA ALA A 131 9.48 -8.21 5.84
C ALA A 131 10.40 -7.30 6.67
N GLU A 132 11.25 -7.88 7.51
CA GLU A 132 12.26 -7.16 8.31
C GLU A 132 13.30 -6.46 7.42
N MET A 133 13.83 -7.15 6.40
CA MET A 133 14.78 -6.56 5.45
C MET A 133 14.21 -5.35 4.70
N LEU A 134 12.91 -5.41 4.35
CA LEU A 134 12.21 -4.31 3.66
C LEU A 134 11.67 -3.24 4.61
N SER A 135 11.76 -3.46 5.93
CA SER A 135 11.29 -2.57 6.98
C SER A 135 12.44 -2.28 7.96
N PHE A 136 13.46 -1.55 7.49
CA PHE A 136 14.63 -1.20 8.30
C PHE A 136 14.23 -0.27 9.47
N SER A 137 14.43 -0.72 10.72
CA SER A 137 14.09 0.04 11.93
C SER A 137 12.61 0.47 12.01
N GLY A 138 11.70 -0.34 11.45
CA GLY A 138 10.27 -0.01 11.35
C GLY A 138 9.95 1.06 10.31
N ARG A 139 10.95 1.60 9.61
CA ARG A 139 10.79 2.49 8.46
C ARG A 139 10.91 1.69 7.16
N LYS A 140 10.03 1.97 6.23
CA LYS A 140 10.00 1.32 4.91
C LYS A 140 10.50 2.32 3.87
N SER A 141 11.57 2.01 3.15
CA SER A 141 12.16 2.98 2.22
C SER A 141 11.42 3.01 0.89
N SER A 142 10.42 3.89 0.74
CA SER A 142 9.83 4.19 -0.56
C SER A 142 9.27 5.62 -0.58
N PRO A 143 10.03 6.61 -1.09
CA PRO A 143 9.56 7.99 -1.16
C PRO A 143 8.32 8.11 -2.06
N VAL A 144 8.22 7.27 -3.09
CA VAL A 144 7.04 7.17 -3.98
C VAL A 144 5.81 6.71 -3.20
N LEU A 145 5.96 5.72 -2.32
CA LEU A 145 4.83 5.24 -1.53
C LEU A 145 4.41 6.26 -0.47
N ARG A 146 5.36 6.97 0.16
CA ARG A 146 5.05 8.10 1.04
C ARG A 146 4.24 9.18 0.32
N THR A 147 4.64 9.57 -0.90
CA THR A 147 3.88 10.59 -1.66
C THR A 147 2.50 10.09 -2.03
N LEU A 148 2.36 8.83 -2.46
CA LEU A 148 1.06 8.24 -2.79
C LEU A 148 0.11 8.20 -1.58
N LEU A 149 0.58 7.77 -0.41
CA LEU A 149 -0.23 7.73 0.82
C LEU A 149 -0.58 9.15 1.30
N SER A 150 0.36 10.10 1.22
CA SER A 150 0.12 11.50 1.59
C SER A 150 -0.91 12.16 0.67
N ASP A 151 -0.84 11.89 -0.62
CA ASP A 151 -1.80 12.37 -1.60
C ASP A 151 -3.20 11.79 -1.36
N LEU A 152 -3.27 10.49 -1.02
CA LEU A 152 -4.50 9.81 -0.64
C LEU A 152 -5.13 10.43 0.62
N CYS A 153 -4.36 10.65 1.68
CA CYS A 153 -4.80 11.36 2.89
C CYS A 153 -5.38 12.75 2.57
N ARG A 154 -4.66 13.53 1.76
CA ARG A 154 -5.06 14.89 1.38
C ARG A 154 -6.34 14.90 0.56
N ASP A 155 -6.51 13.91 -0.31
CA ASP A 155 -7.72 13.78 -1.11
C ASP A 155 -8.93 13.42 -0.23
N LEU A 156 -8.76 12.54 0.76
CA LEU A 156 -9.82 12.19 1.72
C LEU A 156 -10.19 13.34 2.64
N GLN A 157 -9.24 14.16 3.09
CA GLN A 157 -9.55 15.38 3.87
C GLN A 157 -10.44 16.37 3.09
N LYS A 158 -10.30 16.42 1.76
CA LYS A 158 -11.16 17.27 0.90
C LYS A 158 -12.53 16.65 0.67
N LEU A 159 -12.66 15.35 0.84
CA LEU A 159 -13.92 14.62 0.79
C LEU A 159 -14.62 14.76 2.14
N GLY A 160 -15.34 15.88 2.34
CA GLY A 160 -16.09 16.09 3.58
C GLY A 160 -17.08 14.95 3.89
N THR A 161 -17.34 14.73 5.18
CA THR A 161 -18.17 13.65 5.76
C THR A 161 -19.56 13.51 5.11
N ARG A 162 -20.12 14.59 4.56
CA ARG A 162 -21.40 14.57 3.84
C ARG A 162 -21.41 13.64 2.62
N ARG A 163 -20.28 13.42 1.96
CA ARG A 163 -20.17 12.47 0.83
C ARG A 163 -20.00 11.02 1.29
N CYS A 164 -19.62 10.81 2.54
CA CYS A 164 -19.50 9.49 3.17
C CYS A 164 -20.85 8.97 3.72
N ALA A 165 -21.93 9.75 3.67
CA ALA A 165 -23.22 9.39 4.28
C ALA A 165 -23.77 8.04 3.80
N SER A 166 -23.60 7.70 2.51
CA SER A 166 -24.00 6.40 1.97
C SER A 166 -23.10 5.25 2.43
N PHE A 167 -21.85 5.54 2.76
CA PHE A 167 -20.88 4.57 3.28
C PHE A 167 -21.12 4.30 4.77
N PHE A 168 -21.43 5.35 5.55
CA PHE A 168 -21.88 5.20 6.93
C PHE A 168 -23.23 4.48 7.01
N ALA A 169 -24.16 4.79 6.10
CA ALA A 169 -25.42 4.05 5.99
C ALA A 169 -25.24 2.57 5.62
N ALA A 170 -24.09 2.19 5.03
CA ALA A 170 -23.74 0.81 4.73
C ALA A 170 -23.13 0.06 5.94
N GLY A 171 -23.00 0.73 7.09
CA GLY A 171 -22.57 0.11 8.35
C GLY A 171 -21.12 0.37 8.75
N VAL A 172 -20.43 1.31 8.10
CA VAL A 172 -19.11 1.77 8.56
C VAL A 172 -19.31 2.84 9.63
N GLU A 173 -18.73 2.66 10.80
CA GLU A 173 -18.83 3.65 11.86
C GLU A 173 -17.98 4.89 11.52
N GLU A 174 -18.45 6.08 11.91
CA GLU A 174 -17.73 7.32 11.64
C GLU A 174 -16.37 7.36 12.37
N ASP A 175 -16.29 6.75 13.54
CA ASP A 175 -15.05 6.65 14.33
C ASP A 175 -14.01 5.78 13.63
N ASP A 176 -14.39 4.60 13.12
CA ASP A 176 -13.51 3.71 12.36
C ASP A 176 -12.92 4.40 11.12
N PHE A 177 -13.71 5.25 10.46
CA PHE A 177 -13.23 6.05 9.33
C PHE A 177 -12.16 7.06 9.74
N HIS A 178 -12.34 7.74 10.88
CA HIS A 178 -11.35 8.70 11.38
C HIS A 178 -10.07 8.00 11.87
N GLU A 179 -10.20 6.84 12.51
CA GLU A 179 -9.08 5.99 12.93
C GLU A 179 -8.27 5.54 11.71
N ALA A 180 -8.92 5.00 10.67
CA ALA A 180 -8.23 4.59 9.46
C ALA A 180 -7.50 5.74 8.75
N LEU A 181 -8.04 6.96 8.79
CA LEU A 181 -7.34 8.15 8.27
C LEU A 181 -6.10 8.51 9.09
N GLN A 182 -6.17 8.34 10.41
CA GLN A 182 -5.03 8.56 11.29
C GLN A 182 -3.96 7.49 11.05
N ASP A 183 -4.35 6.22 10.95
CA ASP A 183 -3.46 5.11 10.64
C ASP A 183 -2.77 5.28 9.30
N LEU A 184 -3.49 5.73 8.27
CA LEU A 184 -2.90 5.96 6.95
C LEU A 184 -1.87 7.10 6.98
N ARG A 185 -2.07 8.14 7.82
CA ARG A 185 -1.05 9.18 8.05
C ARG A 185 0.16 8.63 8.78
N THR A 186 -0.05 7.88 9.86
CA THR A 186 1.04 7.22 10.60
C THR A 186 1.84 6.31 9.67
N LEU A 187 1.15 5.51 8.85
CA LEU A 187 1.77 4.66 7.85
C LEU A 187 2.59 5.47 6.85
N SER A 188 2.09 6.61 6.36
CA SER A 188 2.85 7.46 5.44
C SER A 188 4.16 7.98 6.05
N GLN A 189 4.18 8.24 7.36
CA GLN A 189 5.38 8.64 8.11
C GLN A 189 6.36 7.48 8.29
N CYS A 190 5.86 6.24 8.43
CA CYS A 190 6.73 5.06 8.42
C CYS A 190 7.48 4.88 7.08
N TYR A 191 7.02 5.51 5.98
CA TYR A 191 7.75 5.52 4.70
C TYR A 191 8.70 6.72 4.52
N GLU A 192 8.96 7.50 5.58
CA GLU A 192 9.89 8.61 5.55
C GLU A 192 11.35 8.12 5.57
N MET A 193 12.16 8.67 4.66
CA MET A 193 13.58 8.32 4.52
C MET A 193 14.33 8.75 5.78
N GLY A 194 14.84 7.79 6.54
CA GLY A 194 15.90 8.03 7.53
C GLY A 194 17.24 8.16 6.82
N PHE A 195 17.48 9.30 6.17
CA PHE A 195 18.83 9.76 5.86
C PHE A 195 18.98 11.12 6.57
N GLU A 196 19.09 11.07 7.89
CA GLU A 196 19.95 12.05 8.56
C GLU A 196 21.35 11.57 8.25
N ALA A 197 21.98 12.18 7.23
CA ALA A 197 23.42 12.08 7.09
C ALA A 197 24.00 12.68 8.37
N ASP A 198 24.59 11.83 9.20
CA ASP A 198 25.46 12.25 10.28
C ASP A 198 26.75 12.78 9.61
N ASP A 199 26.63 13.97 9.00
CA ASP A 199 27.78 14.80 8.65
C ASP A 199 28.27 15.43 9.95
N SER A 200 28.78 14.60 10.86
CA SER A 200 29.70 15.06 11.89
C SER A 200 31.01 15.39 11.18
N GLU A 201 31.14 16.64 10.75
CA GLU A 201 32.44 17.23 10.44
C GLU A 201 33.30 17.12 11.70
N ASP A 202 34.13 16.07 11.75
CA ASP A 202 35.30 16.01 12.63
C ASP A 202 36.26 17.14 12.20
N GLU A 203 36.02 18.34 12.73
CA GLU A 203 37.02 19.40 12.77
C GLU A 203 38.17 18.90 13.66
N SER A 204 39.17 18.35 13.00
CA SER A 204 40.45 18.00 13.60
C SER A 204 41.10 19.26 14.17
N ASP A 205 41.20 19.31 15.51
CA ASP A 205 42.09 20.21 16.22
C ASP A 205 43.50 20.15 15.58
N SER A 206 43.96 21.28 15.07
CA SER A 206 45.35 21.46 14.66
C SER A 206 46.13 22.03 15.84
N ASP A 207 47.13 21.27 16.29
CA ASP A 207 48.20 21.67 17.23
C ASP A 207 49.05 22.85 16.71
#